data_AF-A0A929KSS4-F1
#
_entry.id   AF-A0A929KSS4-F1
#
_cell.length_a   1.000
_cell.length_b   1.000
_cell.length_c   1.000
_cell.angle_alpha   90.00
_cell.angle_beta   90.00
_cell.angle_gamma   90.00
#
_symmetry.space_group_name_H-M   'P 1'
#
loop_
_entity.id
_entity.type
_entity.pdbx_description
1 polymer ?
#
loop_
_entity_poly.entity_id
_entity_poly.type
_entity_poly.pdbx_seq_one_letter_code
_entity_poly.pdbx_strand_id
1 'polypeptide(L)'
;MNEIMSIHSAARPLLKTKKFSNLHIELFEQILMGKTNRDINKAYGYTQRSHAVVDHSRKVMYKLLALEGLCRRDNMDRVTYPRQYCFWWKKVLDTHNEALNRMAIKPEYYEPHN
;
A
#
# COMPACT_ATOMS: atom_id res chain seq x y z
N MET A 1 -1.58 9.36 -42.44
CA MET A 1 -1.08 10.15 -41.29
C MET A 1 -1.49 9.41 -40.03
N ASN A 2 -0.53 8.77 -39.37
CA ASN A 2 -0.72 8.14 -38.06
C ASN A 2 -0.50 9.21 -37.00
N GLU A 3 -1.45 9.44 -36.10
CA GLU A 3 -1.14 10.07 -34.81
C GLU A 3 -2.10 9.59 -33.70
N ILE A 4 -1.61 8.53 -33.03
CA ILE A 4 -1.55 8.32 -31.58
C ILE A 4 -2.82 8.62 -30.76
N MET A 5 -3.48 7.53 -30.39
CA MET A 5 -4.33 7.43 -29.21
C MET A 5 -3.59 7.92 -27.95
N SER A 6 -3.96 9.08 -27.41
CA SER A 6 -3.60 9.48 -26.05
C SER A 6 -4.71 9.04 -25.08
N ILE A 7 -4.75 7.74 -24.77
CA ILE A 7 -5.53 7.19 -23.66
C ILE A 7 -4.77 7.49 -22.37
N HIS A 8 -4.87 8.72 -21.84
CA HIS A 8 -4.37 9.02 -20.50
C HIS A 8 -5.26 10.05 -19.79
N SER A 9 -6.49 9.64 -19.51
CA SER A 9 -7.29 10.22 -18.44
C SER A 9 -7.94 9.10 -17.64
N ALA A 10 -7.12 8.19 -17.09
CA ALA A 10 -7.53 7.39 -15.94
C ALA A 10 -7.63 8.35 -14.75
N ALA A 11 -8.75 9.04 -14.65
CA ALA A 11 -9.07 9.96 -13.57
C ALA A 11 -8.78 9.24 -12.24
N ARG A 12 -7.82 9.79 -11.50
CA ARG A 12 -7.35 9.22 -10.22
C ARG A 12 -8.55 8.95 -9.32
N PRO A 13 -8.66 7.76 -8.70
CA PRO A 13 -9.64 7.57 -7.66
C PRO A 13 -9.29 8.49 -6.49
N LEU A 14 -10.08 9.55 -6.31
CA LEU A 14 -10.12 10.33 -5.08
C LEU A 14 -10.74 9.45 -4.00
N LEU A 15 -9.93 8.59 -3.38
CA LEU A 15 -10.27 8.01 -2.08
C LEU A 15 -10.38 9.17 -1.08
N LYS A 16 -11.57 9.77 -0.97
CA LYS A 16 -11.91 10.83 0.00
C LYS A 16 -11.80 10.35 1.46
N THR A 17 -11.55 9.06 1.70
CA THR A 17 -11.51 8.52 3.05
C THR A 17 -10.06 8.30 3.49
N LYS A 18 -9.65 8.92 4.62
CA LYS A 18 -8.39 8.63 5.32
C LYS A 18 -8.33 7.19 5.90
N LYS A 19 -9.33 6.37 5.60
CA LYS A 19 -9.57 5.07 6.21
C LYS A 19 -8.59 4.03 5.67
N PHE A 20 -8.38 2.98 6.44
CA PHE A 20 -7.57 1.84 6.02
C PHE A 20 -8.31 1.08 4.91
N SER A 21 -7.61 0.75 3.83
CA SER A 21 -8.19 0.15 2.62
C SER A 21 -7.28 -0.92 2.04
N ASN A 22 -7.81 -1.77 1.16
CA ASN A 22 -7.06 -2.88 0.55
C ASN A 22 -5.82 -2.38 -0.22
N LEU A 23 -5.89 -1.18 -0.81
CA LEU A 23 -4.75 -0.53 -1.45
C LEU A 23 -3.54 -0.42 -0.51
N HIS A 24 -3.75 -0.20 0.79
CA HIS A 24 -2.65 -0.15 1.74
C HIS A 24 -1.93 -1.50 1.84
N ILE A 25 -2.71 -2.58 1.92
CA ILE A 25 -2.22 -3.96 2.01
C ILE A 25 -1.48 -4.32 0.72
N GLU A 26 -2.10 -4.08 -0.44
CA GLU A 26 -1.50 -4.35 -1.75
C GLU A 26 -0.15 -3.64 -1.92
N LEU A 27 -0.07 -2.34 -1.59
CA LEU A 27 1.18 -1.59 -1.69
C LEU A 27 2.27 -2.17 -0.78
N PHE A 28 1.91 -2.64 0.41
CA PHE A 28 2.85 -3.28 1.33
C PHE A 28 3.33 -4.63 0.78
N GLU A 29 2.44 -5.46 0.22
CA GLU A 29 2.81 -6.72 -0.45
C GLU A 29 3.80 -6.48 -1.59
N GLN A 30 3.61 -5.43 -2.40
CA GLN A 30 4.57 -5.07 -3.46
C GLN A 30 5.97 -4.76 -2.90
N ILE A 31 6.05 -4.09 -1.74
CA ILE A 31 7.34 -3.86 -1.05
C ILE A 31 7.95 -5.19 -0.61
N LEU A 32 7.17 -6.10 -0.04
CA LEU A 32 7.64 -7.41 0.43
C LEU A 32 8.05 -8.35 -0.72
N MET A 33 7.50 -8.14 -1.92
CA MET A 33 7.95 -8.78 -3.17
C MET A 33 9.24 -8.17 -3.75
N GLY A 34 9.81 -7.14 -3.11
CA GLY A 34 11.07 -6.54 -3.51
C GLY A 34 10.95 -5.38 -4.50
N LYS A 35 9.74 -4.93 -4.85
CA LYS A 35 9.59 -3.75 -5.73
C LYS A 35 10.09 -2.49 -5.05
N THR A 36 10.73 -1.61 -5.82
CA THR A 36 11.19 -0.31 -5.31
C THR A 36 10.00 0.65 -5.18
N ASN A 37 10.12 1.65 -4.30
CA ASN A 37 9.08 2.68 -4.17
C ASN A 37 8.83 3.40 -5.51
N ARG A 38 9.89 3.56 -6.33
CA ARG A 38 9.80 4.21 -7.65
C ARG A 38 8.94 3.38 -8.61
N ASP A 39 9.14 2.07 -8.64
CA ASP A 39 8.40 1.17 -9.54
C ASP A 39 6.93 1.08 -9.12
N ILE A 40 6.68 1.02 -7.81
CA ILE A 40 5.31 1.04 -7.27
C ILE A 40 4.66 2.39 -7.56
N ASN A 41 5.34 3.52 -7.30
CA ASN A 41 4.81 4.85 -7.61
C ASN A 41 4.42 4.97 -9.09
N LYS A 42 5.27 4.49 -10.00
CA LYS A 42 4.99 4.45 -11.45
C LYS A 42 3.74 3.61 -11.75
N ALA A 43 3.65 2.40 -11.20
CA ALA A 43 2.54 1.48 -11.45
C ALA A 43 1.17 2.02 -10.97
N TYR A 44 1.16 2.78 -9.87
CA TYR A 44 -0.05 3.32 -9.26
C TYR A 44 -0.31 4.80 -9.64
N GLY A 45 0.43 5.37 -10.59
CA GLY A 45 0.22 6.74 -11.09
C GLY A 45 0.62 7.86 -10.10
N TYR A 46 1.44 7.54 -9.10
CA TYR A 46 2.06 8.52 -8.21
C TYR A 46 3.29 9.16 -8.86
N THR A 47 3.64 10.37 -8.40
CA THR A 47 4.91 10.98 -8.78
C THR A 47 6.07 10.14 -8.25
N GLN A 48 7.22 10.14 -8.94
CA GLN A 48 8.36 9.30 -8.54
C GLN A 48 8.87 9.62 -7.11
N ARG A 49 8.74 10.88 -6.67
CA ARG A 49 9.13 11.35 -5.34
C ARG A 49 7.99 11.25 -4.30
N SER A 50 6.87 10.62 -4.64
CA SER A 50 5.75 10.48 -3.72
C SER A 50 6.13 9.61 -2.51
N HIS A 51 5.73 10.07 -1.33
CA HIS A 51 5.83 9.30 -0.08
C HIS A 51 4.63 8.37 0.15
N ALA A 52 3.62 8.40 -0.73
CA ALA A 52 2.38 7.64 -0.57
C ALA A 52 2.63 6.15 -0.27
N VAL A 53 3.50 5.49 -1.04
CA VAL A 53 3.85 4.07 -0.83
C VAL A 53 4.41 3.81 0.57
N VAL A 54 5.28 4.69 1.07
CA VAL A 54 5.86 4.57 2.42
C VAL A 54 4.79 4.76 3.48
N ASP A 55 3.96 5.79 3.34
CA ASP A 55 2.93 6.12 4.32
C ASP A 55 1.83 5.07 4.38
N HIS A 56 1.41 4.56 3.22
CA HIS A 56 0.45 3.46 3.13
C HIS A 56 0.99 2.19 3.79
N SER A 57 2.24 1.84 3.50
CA SER A 57 2.89 0.67 4.08
C SER A 57 3.07 0.78 5.59
N ARG A 58 3.44 1.96 6.11
CA ARG A 58 3.53 2.20 7.56
C ARG A 58 2.21 1.98 8.27
N LYS A 59 1.08 2.36 7.66
CA LYS A 59 -0.24 2.10 8.25
C LYS A 59 -0.52 0.60 8.39
N VAL A 60 -0.14 -0.21 7.40
CA VAL A 60 -0.26 -1.68 7.49
C VAL A 60 0.64 -2.21 8.60
N MET A 61 1.92 -1.82 8.61
CA MET A 61 2.89 -2.27 9.61
C MET A 61 2.44 -1.95 11.04
N TYR A 62 1.92 -0.75 11.30
CA TYR A 62 1.42 -0.40 12.64
C TYR A 62 0.17 -1.18 13.06
N LYS A 63 -0.68 -1.58 12.11
CA LYS A 63 -1.82 -2.45 12.41
C LYS A 63 -1.36 -3.87 12.71
N LEU A 64 -0.41 -4.39 11.93
CA LEU A 64 0.20 -5.69 12.17
C LEU A 64 0.90 -5.77 13.52
N LEU A 65 1.67 -4.74 13.90
CA LEU A 65 2.28 -4.69 15.23
C LEU A 65 1.22 -4.71 16.34
N ALA A 66 0.11 -3.98 16.17
CA ALA A 66 -0.98 -4.00 17.15
C ALA A 66 -1.65 -5.38 17.25
N LEU A 67 -1.81 -6.10 16.14
CA LEU A 67 -2.36 -7.46 16.11
C LEU A 67 -1.42 -8.49 16.76
N GLU A 68 -0.11 -8.30 16.62
CA GLU A 68 0.92 -9.10 17.31
C GLU A 68 1.11 -8.70 18.79
N GLY A 69 0.41 -7.66 19.29
CA GLY A 69 0.62 -7.12 20.64
C GLY A 69 1.99 -6.46 20.84
N LEU A 70 2.64 -6.05 19.75
CA LEU A 70 3.98 -5.47 19.76
C LEU A 70 3.96 -3.96 19.86
N CYS A 71 4.83 -3.41 20.71
CA CYS A 71 5.02 -1.97 20.83
C CYS A 71 5.67 -1.38 19.58
N ARG A 72 5.16 -0.24 19.12
CA ARG A 72 5.75 0.49 17.97
C ARG A 72 7.18 0.93 18.25
N ARG A 73 7.44 1.45 19.44
CA ARG A 73 8.75 2.00 19.83
C ARG A 73 9.85 0.97 19.68
N ASP A 74 9.58 -0.25 20.11
CA ASP A 74 10.55 -1.35 20.14
C ASP A 74 10.75 -2.01 18.76
N ASN A 75 9.90 -1.67 17.79
CA ASN A 75 9.89 -2.24 16.44
C ASN A 75 10.04 -1.18 15.34
N MET A 76 10.50 0.04 15.69
CA MET A 76 10.65 1.14 14.72
C MET A 76 11.70 0.84 13.64
N ASP A 77 12.70 0.02 13.93
CA ASP A 77 13.68 -0.48 12.97
C ASP A 77 13.00 -1.27 11.84
N ARG A 78 12.11 -2.20 12.20
CA ARG A 78 11.35 -3.03 11.26
C ARG A 78 10.40 -2.20 10.40
N VAL A 79 9.81 -1.15 10.99
CA VAL A 79 8.93 -0.20 10.28
C VAL A 79 9.71 0.71 9.33
N THR A 80 10.92 1.10 9.71
CA THR A 80 11.77 1.99 8.91
C THR A 80 12.40 1.26 7.73
N TYR A 81 12.80 0.00 7.94
CA TYR A 81 13.50 -0.82 6.96
C TYR A 81 12.74 -2.12 6.61
N PRO A 82 11.48 -2.06 6.14
CA PRO A 82 10.65 -3.25 5.97
C PRO A 82 11.24 -4.31 5.03
N ARG A 83 12.06 -3.89 4.06
CA ARG A 83 12.74 -4.79 3.12
C ARG A 83 13.83 -5.64 3.79
N GLN A 84 14.51 -5.11 4.81
CA GLN A 84 15.50 -5.88 5.57
C GLN A 84 14.85 -6.97 6.43
N TYR A 85 13.61 -6.72 6.86
CA TYR A 85 12.81 -7.65 7.66
C TYR A 85 11.71 -8.32 6.85
N CYS A 86 11.91 -8.51 5.53
CA CYS A 86 10.84 -8.91 4.61
C CYS A 86 10.24 -10.27 4.96
N PHE A 87 11.04 -11.25 5.38
CA PHE A 87 10.55 -12.57 5.79
C PHE A 87 9.68 -12.49 7.05
N TRP A 88 10.09 -11.69 8.01
CA TRP A 88 9.32 -11.48 9.24
C TRP A 88 7.99 -10.78 8.93
N TRP A 89 8.03 -9.71 8.13
CA TRP A 89 6.82 -9.01 7.72
C TRP A 89 5.87 -9.87 6.88
N LYS A 90 6.39 -10.72 5.99
CA LYS A 90 5.57 -11.70 5.24
C LYS A 90 4.87 -12.65 6.20
N LYS A 91 5.61 -13.26 7.13
CA LYS A 91 5.02 -14.17 8.12
C LYS A 91 3.92 -13.49 8.93
N VAL A 92 4.16 -12.28 9.42
CA VAL A 92 3.19 -11.51 10.21
C VAL A 92 1.98 -11.11 9.36
N LEU A 93 2.21 -10.69 8.12
CA LEU A 93 1.14 -10.37 7.17
C LEU A 93 0.27 -11.59 6.88
N ASP A 94 0.86 -12.73 6.54
CA ASP A 94 0.16 -13.97 6.22
C ASP A 94 -0.67 -14.45 7.42
N THR A 95 -0.12 -14.34 8.63
CA THR A 95 -0.80 -14.70 9.88
C THR A 95 -2.06 -13.87 10.12
N HIS A 96 -2.01 -12.58 9.80
CA HIS A 96 -3.08 -11.62 10.09
C HIS A 96 -3.84 -11.14 8.85
N ASN A 97 -3.64 -11.78 7.70
CA ASN A 97 -4.13 -11.30 6.42
C ASN A 97 -5.66 -11.18 6.42
N GLU A 98 -6.33 -12.20 6.96
CA GLU A 98 -7.79 -12.20 7.07
C GLU A 98 -8.30 -11.07 7.97
N ALA A 99 -7.68 -10.88 9.14
CA ALA A 99 -8.04 -9.81 10.06
C ALA A 99 -7.83 -8.42 9.43
N LEU A 100 -6.71 -8.22 8.73
CA LEU A 100 -6.45 -6.97 8.01
C LEU A 100 -7.49 -6.70 6.92
N ASN A 101 -7.83 -7.71 6.11
CA ASN A 101 -8.82 -7.57 5.05
C ASN A 101 -10.22 -7.29 5.60
N ARG A 102 -10.61 -7.88 6.73
CA ARG A 102 -11.88 -7.55 7.41
C ARG A 102 -11.93 -6.11 7.90
N MET A 103 -10.79 -5.51 8.28
CA MET A 103 -10.71 -4.11 8.70
C MET A 103 -10.60 -3.13 7.53
N ALA A 104 -10.17 -3.60 6.37
CA ALA A 104 -9.87 -2.78 5.22
C ALA A 104 -11.13 -2.52 4.42
N ILE A 105 -11.35 -1.24 4.09
CA ILE A 105 -12.42 -0.86 3.19
C ILE A 105 -11.98 -1.19 1.77
N LYS A 106 -12.81 -1.93 1.03
CA LYS A 106 -12.65 -2.05 -0.41
C LYS A 106 -13.01 -0.69 -1.04
N PRO A 107 -12.10 -0.03 -1.75
CA PRO A 107 -12.44 1.19 -2.48
C PRO A 107 -13.58 0.87 -3.45
N GLU A 108 -14.74 1.50 -3.27
CA GLU A 108 -15.75 1.57 -4.31
C GLU A 108 -15.31 2.67 -5.28
N TYR A 109 -14.94 2.24 -6.50
CA TYR A 109 -14.59 3.16 -7.58
C TYR A 109 -15.90 3.68 -8.17
N TYR A 110 -16.09 4.99 -8.23
CA TYR A 110 -17.13 5.56 -9.08
C TYR A 110 -16.74 5.27 -10.52
N GLU A 111 -17.62 4.63 -11.29
CA GLU A 111 -17.49 4.70 -12.75
C GLU A 111 -17.53 6.17 -13.16
N PRO A 112 -16.64 6.62 -14.07
CA PRO A 112 -16.81 7.93 -14.66
C PRO A 112 -18.16 7.92 -15.39
N HIS A 113 -19.13 8.67 -14.87
CA HIS A 113 -20.35 8.96 -15.64
C HIS A 113 -19.89 9.68 -16.93
N ASN A 114 -20.02 8.97 -18.05
CA ASN A 114 -19.90 9.53 -19.40
C ASN A 114 -20.97 10.60 -19.62
#